data_AF-X1SQ76-F1
#
_entry.id   AF-X1SQ76-F1
#
_cell.length_a   1.000
_cell.length_b   1.000
_cell.length_c   1.000
_cell.angle_alpha   90.00
_cell.angle_beta   90.00
_cell.angle_gamma   90.00
#
_symmetry.space_group_name_H-M   'P 1'
#
loop_
_entity.id
_entity.type
_entity.pdbx_description
1 polymer ?
#
loop_
_entity_poly.entity_id
_entity_poly.type
_entity_poly.pdbx_seq_one_letter_code
_entity_poly.pdbx_strand_id
1 'polypeptide(L)'
;ETAGESTEESDVLELIRESWAKVGIKLFTRPTQRDVFRKRVRAGETLMSVFQGLDNAIPTPDMTPKELAPTDMEQLQWARWGQHFETSGKAGEPPEMEEAKTLLVLHAKWFKSTDTAEREAVWHEMLKIHADQVFTIGIVNTTFQPIVATRRLHNLPEKGFFNYNPGAYFGVYNMDTFWLDDGKGGG
;
A
#
# COMPACT_ATOMS: atom_id res chain seq x y z
N GLU A 1 -11.85 11.58 3.34
CA GLU A 1 -12.77 10.82 2.47
C GLU A 1 -12.32 9.37 2.39
N THR A 2 -13.25 8.45 2.16
CA THR A 2 -13.03 6.99 2.09
C THR A 2 -13.83 6.43 0.92
N ALA A 3 -13.40 5.27 0.40
CA ALA A 3 -14.10 4.50 -0.63
C ALA A 3 -15.45 3.93 -0.15
N GLY A 4 -15.77 4.00 1.15
CA GLY A 4 -17.07 3.60 1.71
C GLY A 4 -17.38 2.11 1.58
N GLU A 5 -16.40 1.29 1.19
CA GLU A 5 -16.53 -0.15 0.93
C GLU A 5 -16.42 -1.00 2.21
N SER A 6 -15.92 -0.41 3.30
CA SER A 6 -15.62 -1.08 4.57
C SER A 6 -16.20 -0.29 5.75
N THR A 7 -16.86 -1.00 6.67
CA THR A 7 -17.34 -0.42 7.93
C THR A 7 -16.18 -0.12 8.88
N GLU A 8 -15.11 -0.90 8.79
CA GLU A 8 -13.89 -0.77 9.58
C GLU A 8 -13.19 0.57 9.37
N GLU A 9 -13.13 1.06 8.12
CA GLU A 9 -12.60 2.40 7.84
C GLU A 9 -13.41 3.51 8.53
N SER A 10 -14.73 3.33 8.63
CA SER A 10 -15.61 4.31 9.29
C SER A 10 -15.44 4.28 10.80
N ASP A 11 -15.35 3.09 11.41
CA ASP A 11 -15.12 2.93 12.85
C ASP A 11 -13.77 3.50 13.30
N VAL A 12 -12.71 3.24 12.53
CA VAL A 12 -11.38 3.80 12.79
C VAL A 12 -11.39 5.33 12.71
N LEU A 13 -12.12 5.89 11.75
CA LEU A 13 -12.22 7.34 11.60
C LEU A 13 -12.98 8.02 12.75
N GLU A 14 -13.95 7.34 13.39
CA GLU A 14 -14.59 7.85 14.61
C GLU A 14 -13.60 7.91 15.79
N LEU A 15 -12.76 6.89 15.98
CA LEU A 15 -11.72 6.90 17.01
C LEU A 15 -10.68 8.01 16.78
N ILE A 16 -10.29 8.23 15.52
CA ILE A 16 -9.40 9.33 15.13
C ILE A 16 -10.08 10.67 15.42
N ARG A 17 -11.36 10.81 15.07
CA ARG A 17 -12.14 12.03 15.30
C ARG A 17 -12.13 12.41 16.78
N GLU A 18 -12.35 11.46 17.69
CA GLU A 18 -12.28 11.71 19.13
C GLU A 18 -10.88 12.15 19.57
N SER A 19 -9.83 11.50 19.05
CA SER A 19 -8.44 11.80 19.39
C SER A 19 -8.02 13.18 18.90
N TRP A 20 -8.38 13.53 17.67
CA TRP A 20 -8.11 14.82 17.05
C TRP A 20 -8.89 15.96 17.68
N ALA A 21 -10.12 15.69 18.14
CA ALA A 21 -10.92 16.67 18.88
C ALA A 21 -10.21 17.15 20.17
N LYS A 22 -9.44 16.26 20.85
CA LYS A 22 -8.65 16.63 22.04
C LYS A 22 -7.58 17.68 21.77
N VAL A 23 -7.10 17.77 20.52
CA VAL A 23 -6.12 18.77 20.07
C VAL A 23 -6.76 19.87 19.21
N GLY A 24 -8.09 19.97 19.21
CA GLY A 24 -8.84 21.03 18.54
C GLY A 24 -9.05 20.85 17.03
N ILE A 25 -8.73 19.68 16.48
CA ILE A 25 -8.92 19.38 15.05
C ILE A 25 -10.27 18.68 14.84
N LYS A 26 -11.12 19.27 14.01
CA LYS A 26 -12.43 18.70 13.67
C LYS A 26 -12.32 17.82 12.42
N LEU A 27 -12.75 16.56 12.55
CA LEU A 27 -12.80 15.60 11.44
C LEU A 27 -14.26 15.35 11.03
N PHE A 28 -14.51 15.40 9.72
CA PHE A 28 -15.79 15.04 9.10
C PHE A 28 -15.55 13.95 8.06
N THR A 29 -16.18 12.79 8.24
CA THR A 29 -16.07 11.66 7.32
C THR A 29 -17.06 11.83 6.16
N ARG A 30 -16.60 11.50 4.96
CA ARG A 30 -17.44 11.49 3.74
C ARG A 30 -17.14 10.19 2.99
N PRO A 31 -17.95 9.14 3.19
CA PRO A 31 -17.88 7.93 2.38
C PRO A 31 -18.53 8.19 1.02
N THR A 32 -17.87 7.75 -0.05
CA THR A 32 -18.41 7.79 -1.42
C THR A 32 -17.97 6.53 -2.16
N GLN A 33 -18.66 6.14 -3.23
CA GLN A 33 -18.23 5.00 -4.05
C GLN A 33 -16.78 5.18 -4.53
N ARG A 34 -16.00 4.10 -4.52
CA ARG A 34 -14.56 4.09 -4.83
C ARG A 34 -14.19 4.84 -6.11
N ASP A 35 -14.95 4.68 -7.18
CA ASP A 35 -14.69 5.37 -8.46
C ASP A 35 -14.87 6.89 -8.34
N VAL A 36 -15.88 7.33 -7.59
CA VAL A 36 -16.12 8.76 -7.31
C VAL A 36 -15.01 9.29 -6.42
N PHE A 37 -14.66 8.57 -5.35
CA PHE A 37 -13.58 8.90 -4.45
C PHE A 37 -12.25 9.08 -5.19
N ARG A 38 -11.83 8.10 -6.00
CA ARG A 38 -10.58 8.18 -6.77
C ARG A 38 -10.57 9.34 -7.76
N LYS A 39 -11.69 9.60 -8.46
CA LYS A 39 -11.80 10.77 -9.35
C LYS A 39 -11.58 12.07 -8.60
N ARG A 40 -12.14 12.21 -7.39
CA ARG A 40 -12.00 13.42 -6.57
C ARG A 40 -10.59 13.58 -6.01
N VAL A 41 -9.92 12.49 -5.62
CA VAL A 41 -8.51 12.52 -5.21
C VAL A 41 -7.65 13.01 -6.38
N ARG A 42 -7.82 12.44 -7.58
CA ARG A 42 -7.08 12.87 -8.79
C ARG A 42 -7.36 14.32 -9.15
N ALA A 43 -8.60 14.77 -8.99
CA ALA A 43 -9.00 16.15 -9.21
C ALA A 43 -8.44 17.13 -8.14
N GLY A 44 -7.83 16.66 -7.06
CA GLY A 44 -7.36 17.50 -5.95
C GLY A 44 -8.50 18.05 -5.08
N GLU A 45 -9.69 17.45 -5.16
CA GLU A 45 -10.87 17.87 -4.39
C GLU A 45 -10.96 17.21 -3.01
N THR A 46 -9.99 16.38 -2.65
CA THR A 46 -9.94 15.63 -1.40
C THR A 46 -8.86 16.21 -0.50
N LEU A 47 -9.25 16.70 0.68
CA LEU A 47 -8.31 17.26 1.66
C LEU A 47 -7.48 16.17 2.35
N MET A 48 -8.13 15.07 2.74
CA MET A 48 -7.50 13.90 3.34
C MET A 48 -8.20 12.64 2.86
N SER A 49 -7.45 11.59 2.60
CA SER A 49 -7.94 10.27 2.23
C SER A 49 -7.52 9.23 3.26
N VAL A 50 -8.31 8.18 3.40
CA VAL A 50 -7.92 6.95 4.10
C VAL A 50 -7.99 5.81 3.11
N PHE A 51 -6.95 4.97 3.14
CA PHE A 51 -6.84 3.81 2.28
C PHE A 51 -5.84 2.81 2.87
N GLN A 52 -5.67 1.68 2.19
CA GLN A 52 -4.64 0.69 2.49
C GLN A 52 -3.24 1.32 2.41
N GLY A 53 -2.34 0.85 3.27
CA GLY A 53 -0.92 1.25 3.28
C GLY A 53 -0.12 0.61 2.14
N LEU A 54 1.21 0.64 2.28
CA LEU A 54 2.13 0.05 1.31
C LEU A 54 1.87 -1.45 1.12
N ASP A 55 1.83 -1.92 -0.12
CA ASP A 55 1.53 -3.30 -0.51
C ASP A 55 2.79 -4.20 -0.49
N ASN A 56 3.75 -3.91 0.40
CA ASN A 56 4.99 -4.66 0.55
C ASN A 56 5.00 -5.45 1.87
N ALA A 57 4.47 -6.68 1.83
CA ALA A 57 4.41 -7.54 3.02
C ALA A 57 5.77 -8.09 3.49
N ILE A 58 6.79 -8.11 2.62
CA ILE A 58 8.16 -8.53 2.95
C ILE A 58 9.14 -7.53 2.34
N PRO A 59 9.29 -6.33 2.90
CA PRO A 59 10.15 -5.32 2.32
C PRO A 59 11.60 -5.81 2.25
N THR A 60 12.15 -5.96 1.05
CA THR A 60 13.58 -6.22 0.85
C THR A 60 14.20 -5.15 -0.04
N PRO A 61 15.52 -4.92 0.06
CA PRO A 61 16.24 -3.98 -0.79
C PRO A 61 16.07 -4.23 -2.30
N ASP A 62 15.77 -5.46 -2.70
CA ASP A 62 15.56 -5.87 -4.09
C ASP A 62 14.11 -5.72 -4.56
N MET A 63 13.19 -5.32 -3.67
CA MET A 63 11.82 -4.95 -4.04
C MET A 63 11.73 -3.50 -4.48
N THR A 64 10.93 -3.28 -5.53
CA THR A 64 10.72 -1.96 -6.12
C THR A 64 10.26 -0.94 -5.06
N PRO A 65 10.89 0.25 -4.98
CA PRO A 65 10.47 1.34 -4.12
C PRO A 65 9.41 2.23 -4.79
N LYS A 66 8.70 1.75 -5.84
CA LYS A 66 7.69 2.53 -6.59
C LYS A 66 6.72 3.25 -5.66
N GLU A 67 6.25 2.57 -4.63
CA GLU A 67 5.26 3.13 -3.69
C GLU A 67 5.82 4.24 -2.79
N LEU A 68 7.15 4.36 -2.68
CA LEU A 68 7.84 5.38 -1.91
C LEU A 68 8.14 6.66 -2.71
N ALA A 69 7.76 6.73 -3.99
CA ALA A 69 7.93 7.92 -4.82
C ALA A 69 6.65 8.23 -5.63
N PRO A 70 6.45 9.49 -6.09
CA PRO A 70 5.28 9.89 -6.88
C PRO A 70 5.35 9.34 -8.30
N THR A 71 4.96 8.07 -8.45
CA THR A 71 5.19 7.30 -9.68
C THR A 71 3.94 6.67 -10.24
N ASP A 72 2.79 6.81 -9.57
CA ASP A 72 1.52 6.22 -9.94
C ASP A 72 0.35 7.14 -9.56
N MET A 73 -0.61 7.34 -10.47
CA MET A 73 -1.79 8.16 -10.21
C MET A 73 -2.75 7.57 -9.16
N GLU A 74 -2.62 6.29 -8.83
CA GLU A 74 -3.41 5.61 -7.80
C GLU A 74 -2.90 5.88 -6.39
N GLN A 75 -1.68 6.43 -6.24
CA GLN A 75 -1.13 6.81 -4.94
C GLN A 75 -1.78 8.11 -4.44
N LEU A 76 -2.67 7.99 -3.46
CA LEU A 76 -3.61 9.04 -3.09
C LEU A 76 -2.94 10.31 -2.54
N GLN A 77 -1.78 10.18 -1.92
CA GLN A 77 -1.02 11.29 -1.34
C GLN A 77 -0.37 12.21 -2.38
N TRP A 78 -0.22 11.76 -3.63
CA TRP A 78 0.45 12.53 -4.69
C TRP A 78 -0.09 12.20 -6.08
N ALA A 79 -1.39 11.92 -6.21
CA ALA A 79 -2.02 11.41 -7.43
C ALA A 79 -1.69 12.23 -8.70
N ARG A 80 -1.64 13.56 -8.59
CA ARG A 80 -1.28 14.46 -9.72
C ARG A 80 0.20 14.34 -10.13
N TRP A 81 1.10 14.21 -9.15
CA TRP A 81 2.52 14.01 -9.39
C TRP A 81 2.82 12.64 -9.96
N GLY A 82 2.14 11.60 -9.46
CA GLY A 82 2.18 10.25 -10.01
C GLY A 82 1.70 10.20 -11.46
N GLN A 83 0.58 10.87 -11.79
CA GLN A 83 0.11 10.98 -13.17
C GLN A 83 1.13 11.68 -14.09
N HIS A 84 1.79 12.73 -13.59
CA HIS A 84 2.86 13.40 -14.32
C HIS A 84 4.03 12.46 -14.62
N PHE A 85 4.45 11.64 -13.66
CA PHE A 85 5.47 10.62 -13.88
C PHE A 85 5.04 9.57 -14.91
N GLU A 86 3.87 8.94 -14.72
CA GLU A 86 3.38 7.85 -15.59
C GLU A 86 3.19 8.29 -17.04
N THR A 87 2.71 9.51 -17.24
CA THR A 87 2.44 10.04 -18.57
C THR A 87 3.64 10.75 -19.20
N SER A 88 4.79 10.75 -18.52
CA SER A 88 5.98 11.49 -18.94
C SER A 88 5.68 12.98 -19.20
N GLY A 89 4.91 13.57 -18.29
CA GLY A 89 4.55 14.99 -18.28
C GLY A 89 3.42 15.41 -19.22
N LYS A 90 2.70 14.47 -19.86
CA LYS A 90 1.55 14.80 -20.72
C LYS A 90 0.29 15.20 -19.95
N ALA A 91 0.16 14.76 -18.70
CA ALA A 91 -0.95 15.07 -17.81
C ALA A 91 -0.48 15.11 -16.36
N GLY A 92 -1.27 15.71 -15.47
CA GLY A 92 -0.86 15.93 -14.08
C GLY A 92 0.07 17.14 -13.94
N GLU A 93 0.72 17.24 -12.79
CA GLU A 93 1.59 18.36 -12.41
C GLU A 93 2.94 17.81 -11.90
N PRO A 94 4.08 18.45 -12.19
CA PRO A 94 5.35 18.02 -11.61
C PRO A 94 5.36 18.22 -10.08
N PRO A 95 6.12 17.41 -9.32
CA PRO A 95 6.25 17.63 -7.88
C PRO A 95 6.79 19.02 -7.59
N GLU A 96 6.12 19.76 -6.71
CA GLU A 96 6.58 21.08 -6.27
C GLU A 96 7.60 20.97 -5.13
N MET A 97 7.41 19.97 -4.26
CA MET A 97 8.22 19.70 -3.07
C MET A 97 9.57 19.06 -3.43
N GLU A 98 10.65 19.58 -2.83
CA GLU A 98 12.02 19.11 -3.09
C GLU A 98 12.23 17.66 -2.63
N GLU A 99 11.61 17.26 -1.53
CA GLU A 99 11.65 15.91 -1.00
C GLU A 99 10.97 14.91 -1.96
N ALA A 100 9.85 15.31 -2.58
CA ALA A 100 9.18 14.49 -3.59
C ALA A 100 10.01 14.36 -4.89
N LYS A 101 10.69 15.44 -5.31
CA LYS A 101 11.67 15.38 -6.43
C LYS A 101 12.84 14.47 -6.09
N THR A 102 13.32 14.52 -4.85
CA THR A 102 14.43 13.68 -4.36
C THR A 102 14.03 12.21 -4.36
N LEU A 103 12.81 11.87 -3.93
CA LEU A 103 12.28 10.52 -4.01
C LEU A 103 12.24 9.99 -5.46
N LEU A 104 11.91 10.82 -6.46
CA LEU A 104 11.98 10.41 -7.87
C LEU A 104 13.40 10.13 -8.34
N VAL A 105 14.38 10.94 -7.91
CA VAL A 105 15.79 10.72 -8.22
C VAL A 105 16.30 9.42 -7.58
N LEU A 106 15.97 9.19 -6.31
CA LEU A 106 16.31 7.97 -5.58
C LEU A 106 15.67 6.74 -6.22
N HIS A 107 14.38 6.82 -6.57
CA HIS A 107 13.68 5.77 -7.33
C HIS A 107 14.42 5.44 -8.63
N ALA A 108 14.80 6.44 -9.42
CA ALA A 108 15.55 6.22 -10.66
C ALA A 108 16.95 5.62 -10.41
N LYS A 109 17.62 6.01 -9.31
CA LYS A 109 18.91 5.46 -8.89
C LYS A 109 18.79 3.98 -8.54
N TRP A 110 17.76 3.60 -7.78
CA TRP A 110 17.49 2.22 -7.41
C TRP A 110 17.33 1.31 -8.64
N PHE A 111 16.56 1.76 -9.64
CA PHE A 111 16.35 1.02 -10.90
C PHE A 111 17.62 0.87 -11.75
N LYS A 112 18.55 1.83 -11.67
CA LYS A 112 19.81 1.79 -12.41
C LYS A 112 20.89 0.97 -11.70
N SER A 113 20.77 0.79 -10.39
CA SER A 113 21.76 0.08 -9.61
C SER A 113 21.70 -1.43 -9.87
N THR A 114 22.88 -2.03 -9.98
CA THR A 114 23.11 -3.48 -10.05
C THR A 114 23.67 -4.04 -8.74
N ASP A 115 23.91 -3.19 -7.75
CA ASP A 115 24.46 -3.56 -6.45
C ASP A 115 23.35 -3.54 -5.39
N THR A 116 23.13 -4.68 -4.73
CA THR A 116 22.14 -4.82 -3.66
C THR A 116 22.43 -3.88 -2.49
N ALA A 117 23.70 -3.63 -2.15
CA ALA A 117 24.05 -2.72 -1.06
C ALA A 117 23.70 -1.25 -1.39
N GLU A 118 23.89 -0.84 -2.65
CA GLU A 118 23.45 0.48 -3.11
C GLU A 118 21.92 0.59 -3.11
N ARG A 119 21.22 -0.46 -3.58
CA ARG A 119 19.75 -0.50 -3.53
C ARG A 119 19.23 -0.36 -2.11
N GLU A 120 19.82 -1.08 -1.15
CA GLU A 120 19.49 -1.02 0.27
C GLU A 120 19.67 0.39 0.83
N ALA A 121 20.82 1.03 0.55
CA ALA A 121 21.10 2.39 0.99
C ALA A 121 20.06 3.38 0.46
N VAL A 122 19.73 3.29 -0.84
CA VAL A 122 18.68 4.12 -1.46
C VAL A 122 17.31 3.87 -0.81
N TRP A 123 16.99 2.60 -0.54
CA TRP A 123 15.73 2.21 0.09
C TRP A 123 15.57 2.85 1.48
N HIS A 124 16.60 2.76 2.32
CA HIS A 124 16.62 3.39 3.63
C HIS A 124 16.55 4.91 3.57
N GLU A 125 17.20 5.52 2.59
CA GLU A 125 17.13 6.98 2.38
C GLU A 125 15.70 7.43 2.03
N MET A 126 15.01 6.68 1.15
CA MET A 126 13.60 6.95 0.84
C MET A 126 12.71 6.80 2.07
N LEU A 127 12.88 5.74 2.87
CA LEU A 127 12.13 5.53 4.11
C LEU A 127 12.36 6.64 5.13
N LYS A 128 13.61 7.13 5.25
CA LYS A 128 13.94 8.26 6.12
C LYS A 128 13.18 9.51 5.72
N ILE A 129 13.15 9.84 4.42
CA ILE A 129 12.39 10.99 3.91
C ILE A 129 10.89 10.85 4.23
N HIS A 130 10.32 9.65 4.07
CA HIS A 130 8.93 9.39 4.45
C HIS A 130 8.65 9.61 5.93
N ALA A 131 9.57 9.18 6.80
CA ALA A 131 9.45 9.36 8.24
C ALA A 131 9.57 10.84 8.65
N ASP A 132 10.47 11.58 8.01
CA ASP A 132 10.72 13.01 8.32
C ASP A 132 9.59 13.91 7.82
N GLN A 133 9.01 13.63 6.64
CA GLN A 133 7.99 14.47 6.01
C GLN A 133 6.54 14.06 6.32
N VAL A 134 6.31 12.82 6.77
CA VAL A 134 5.00 12.31 7.16
C VAL A 134 3.95 12.47 6.05
N PHE A 135 4.27 12.01 4.83
CA PHE A 135 3.34 12.06 3.68
C PHE A 135 2.05 11.28 3.91
N THR A 136 2.11 10.27 4.79
CA THR A 136 0.98 9.47 5.23
C THR A 136 1.09 9.24 6.73
N ILE A 137 -0.05 9.05 7.39
CA ILE A 137 -0.12 8.73 8.82
C ILE A 137 -0.62 7.30 8.95
N GLY A 138 0.28 6.38 9.33
CA GLY A 138 -0.09 4.99 9.60
C GLY A 138 -0.89 4.86 10.89
N ILE A 139 -2.00 4.11 10.87
CA ILE A 139 -2.89 3.91 12.02
C ILE A 139 -2.66 2.54 12.65
N VAL A 140 -2.68 1.48 11.84
CA VAL A 140 -2.39 0.11 12.24
C VAL A 140 -1.51 -0.55 11.19
N ASN A 141 -0.72 -1.53 11.61
CA ASN A 141 -0.01 -2.44 10.71
C ASN A 141 -0.62 -3.84 10.82
N THR A 142 -0.60 -4.58 9.71
CA THR A 142 -0.73 -6.05 9.67
C THR A 142 -1.97 -6.64 10.38
N THR A 143 -2.99 -6.99 9.60
CA THR A 143 -4.15 -7.73 10.13
C THR A 143 -3.95 -9.23 9.98
N PHE A 144 -4.32 -10.02 10.99
CA PHE A 144 -4.34 -11.49 10.87
C PHE A 144 -5.35 -11.92 9.80
N GLN A 145 -4.90 -12.67 8.79
CA GLN A 145 -5.71 -13.13 7.65
C GLN A 145 -6.01 -14.63 7.80
N PRO A 146 -7.13 -15.03 8.44
CA PRO A 146 -7.49 -16.43 8.55
C PRO A 146 -7.92 -17.01 7.19
N ILE A 147 -7.30 -18.11 6.78
CA ILE A 147 -7.71 -18.89 5.61
C ILE A 147 -8.41 -20.16 6.09
N VAL A 148 -9.60 -20.42 5.56
CA VAL A 148 -10.35 -21.65 5.83
C VAL A 148 -10.07 -22.65 4.71
N ALA A 149 -9.50 -23.79 5.07
CA ALA A 149 -9.27 -24.92 4.16
C ALA A 149 -9.96 -26.18 4.69
N THR A 150 -10.30 -27.09 3.77
CA THR A 150 -10.75 -28.44 4.14
C THR A 150 -9.60 -29.21 4.78
N ARG A 151 -9.88 -30.03 5.80
CA ARG A 151 -8.88 -30.93 6.43
C ARG A 151 -8.26 -31.93 5.45
N ARG A 152 -8.92 -32.14 4.32
CA ARG A 152 -8.47 -33.02 3.24
C ARG A 152 -7.43 -32.38 2.32
N LEU A 153 -7.21 -31.07 2.43
CA LEU A 153 -6.24 -30.34 1.61
C LEU A 153 -4.88 -30.42 2.30
N HIS A 154 -3.95 -31.10 1.64
CA HIS A 154 -2.59 -31.29 2.12
C HIS A 154 -1.63 -30.35 1.40
N ASN A 155 -0.44 -30.17 1.99
CA ASN A 155 0.64 -29.27 1.54
C ASN A 155 0.32 -27.76 1.60
N LEU A 156 -0.84 -27.36 2.12
CA LEU A 156 -1.07 -25.96 2.49
C LEU A 156 -0.32 -25.63 3.80
N PRO A 157 0.58 -24.61 3.83
CA PRO A 157 1.27 -24.22 5.06
C PRO A 157 0.30 -23.73 6.14
N GLU A 158 0.55 -24.11 7.40
CA GLU A 158 -0.26 -23.62 8.54
C GLU A 158 -0.14 -22.11 8.76
N LYS A 159 1.01 -21.53 8.41
CA LYS A 159 1.29 -20.10 8.51
C LYS A 159 2.01 -19.64 7.25
N GLY A 160 1.62 -18.46 6.77
CA GLY A 160 2.22 -17.82 5.61
C GLY A 160 1.84 -16.35 5.53
N PHE A 161 2.54 -15.63 4.66
CA PHE A 161 2.17 -14.28 4.23
C PHE A 161 0.99 -14.33 3.25
N PHE A 162 -0.01 -13.50 3.48
CA PHE A 162 -1.12 -13.33 2.55
C PHE A 162 -0.98 -11.96 1.90
N ASN A 163 -0.28 -11.91 0.75
CA ASN A 163 -0.19 -10.68 -0.03
C ASN A 163 -0.10 -10.92 -1.53
N TYR A 164 -0.58 -9.97 -2.33
CA TYR A 164 -0.44 -10.05 -3.79
C TYR A 164 0.99 -9.80 -4.24
N ASN A 165 1.65 -8.74 -3.72
CA ASN A 165 3.05 -8.45 -4.06
C ASN A 165 3.99 -8.83 -2.89
N PRO A 166 5.03 -9.66 -3.09
CA PRO A 166 5.38 -10.46 -4.28
C PRO A 166 4.67 -11.84 -4.33
N GLY A 167 3.76 -12.12 -3.39
CA GLY A 167 3.27 -13.46 -3.08
C GLY A 167 2.31 -14.10 -4.09
N ALA A 168 1.67 -13.30 -4.93
CA ALA A 168 0.47 -13.64 -5.69
C ALA A 168 -0.56 -14.41 -4.84
N TYR A 169 -0.74 -13.97 -3.59
CA TYR A 169 -1.45 -14.67 -2.51
C TYR A 169 -0.90 -16.07 -2.25
N PHE A 170 -1.45 -17.07 -2.94
CA PHE A 170 -1.05 -18.46 -2.77
C PHE A 170 0.06 -18.88 -3.73
N GLY A 171 0.41 -18.05 -4.73
CA GLY A 171 1.38 -18.38 -5.77
C GLY A 171 2.75 -18.80 -5.23
N VAL A 172 3.24 -18.13 -4.17
CA VAL A 172 4.52 -18.47 -3.53
C VAL A 172 4.52 -19.80 -2.76
N TYR A 173 3.37 -20.43 -2.57
CA TYR A 173 3.26 -21.70 -1.84
C TYR A 173 3.23 -22.92 -2.75
N ASN A 174 3.60 -22.77 -4.02
CA ASN A 174 3.61 -23.87 -5.01
C ASN A 174 2.27 -24.61 -4.99
N MET A 175 1.19 -23.91 -5.37
CA MET A 175 -0.18 -24.46 -5.32
C MET A 175 -0.36 -25.75 -6.12
N ASP A 176 0.52 -26.00 -7.09
CA ASP A 176 0.61 -27.24 -7.87
C ASP A 176 1.00 -28.46 -7.01
N THR A 177 1.56 -28.24 -5.83
CA THR A 177 1.87 -29.29 -4.85
C THR A 177 0.70 -29.62 -3.92
N PHE A 178 -0.37 -28.83 -3.93
CA PHE A 178 -1.53 -29.08 -3.07
C PHE A 178 -2.34 -30.26 -3.60
N TRP A 179 -2.83 -31.12 -2.70
CA TRP A 179 -3.62 -32.28 -3.08
C TRP A 179 -4.75 -32.55 -2.08
N LEU A 180 -5.82 -33.17 -2.57
CA LEU A 180 -6.96 -33.60 -1.76
C LEU A 180 -6.86 -35.09 -1.51
N ASP A 181 -7.06 -35.53 -0.27
CA ASP A 181 -7.28 -36.96 -0.02
C ASP A 181 -8.65 -37.42 -0.54
N ASP A 182 -8.65 -38.62 -1.11
CA ASP A 182 -9.87 -39.35 -1.41
C ASP A 182 -10.45 -39.79 -0.07
N GLY A 183 -11.47 -39.08 0.42
CA GLY A 183 -12.05 -39.20 1.76
C GLY A 183 -12.68 -40.55 2.14
N LYS A 184 -12.17 -41.67 1.65
CA LYS A 184 -12.42 -43.01 2.19
C LYS A 184 -11.52 -43.21 3.40
N GLY A 185 -11.97 -42.70 4.55
CA GLY A 185 -11.36 -43.03 5.84
C GLY A 185 -11.23 -44.54 6.01
N GLY A 186 -10.04 -44.99 6.41
CA GLY A 186 -9.88 -46.31 7.01
C GLY A 186 -10.74 -46.41 8.26
N GLY A 187 -11.46 -47.51 8.39
CA GLY A 187 -12.34 -47.81 9.54
C GLY A 187 -11.59 -48.13 10.82
#